data_AF-A0A8J5WLL6-F1
#
_entry.id   AF-A0A8J5WLL6-F1
#
_cell.length_a   1.000
_cell.length_b   1.000
_cell.length_c   1.000
_cell.angle_alpha   90.00
_cell.angle_beta   90.00
_cell.angle_gamma   90.00
#
_symmetry.space_group_name_H-M   'P 1'
#
loop_
_entity.id
_entity.type
_entity.pdbx_description
1 polymer ?
#
loop_
_entity_poly.entity_id
_entity_poly.type
_entity_poly.pdbx_seq_one_letter_code
_entity_poly.pdbx_strand_id
1 'polypeptide(L)'
;MEMITGRKVLDDSLPDDETHLVTIFRRNMLDKEKFRKFVDPTLVLSTESWNSLLEVSDLARHCTAREPSQRPDTCHCVNRLSSLVDQWKPTNVDEDDDEGETSEMGLHQQLEQWRSDDFTISDSDTFSSFNMPRR
;
A
#
# COMPACT_ATOMS: atom_id res chain seq x y z
N MET A 1 -2.48 -4.59 -7.04
CA MET A 1 -2.47 -4.47 -8.52
C MET A 1 -2.85 -3.06 -8.92
N GLU A 2 -3.98 -2.52 -8.45
CA GLU A 2 -4.37 -1.12 -8.71
C GLU A 2 -3.27 -0.13 -8.32
N MET A 3 -2.68 -0.26 -7.12
CA MET A 3 -1.54 0.56 -6.67
C MET A 3 -0.28 0.45 -7.55
N ILE A 4 -0.07 -0.68 -8.25
CA ILE A 4 1.13 -0.89 -9.07
C ILE A 4 0.96 -0.24 -10.45
N THR A 5 -0.28 -0.21 -10.96
CA THR A 5 -0.57 0.14 -12.36
C THR A 5 -1.33 1.46 -12.50
N GLY A 6 -1.87 2.02 -11.41
CA GLY A 6 -2.74 3.21 -11.45
C GLY A 6 -4.06 2.98 -12.19
N ARG A 7 -4.48 1.71 -12.34
CA ARG A 7 -5.68 1.32 -13.11
C ARG A 7 -6.75 0.75 -12.20
N LYS A 8 -8.01 0.91 -12.56
CA LYS A 8 -9.16 0.31 -11.86
C LYS A 8 -9.20 -1.19 -12.10
N VAL A 9 -9.68 -1.95 -11.12
CA VAL A 9 -9.83 -3.41 -11.24
C VAL A 9 -10.79 -3.82 -12.38
N LEU A 10 -11.84 -3.03 -12.59
CA LEU A 10 -12.81 -3.14 -13.68
C LEU A 10 -12.89 -1.79 -14.38
N ASP A 11 -12.64 -1.77 -15.69
CA ASP A 11 -12.70 -0.56 -16.50
C ASP A 11 -13.44 -0.82 -17.81
N ASP A 12 -14.75 -0.55 -17.81
CA ASP A 12 -15.63 -0.76 -18.96
C ASP A 12 -15.38 0.23 -20.11
N SER A 13 -14.48 1.21 -19.93
CA SER A 13 -14.06 2.11 -21.01
C SER A 13 -12.98 1.52 -21.91
N LEU A 14 -12.34 0.43 -21.48
CA LEU A 14 -11.32 -0.29 -22.23
C LEU A 14 -11.93 -1.42 -23.09
N PRO A 15 -11.21 -1.92 -24.11
CA PRO A 15 -11.63 -3.11 -24.86
C PRO A 15 -11.90 -4.32 -23.94
N ASP A 16 -12.79 -5.23 -24.34
CA ASP A 16 -13.20 -6.41 -23.55
C ASP A 16 -12.03 -7.25 -23.01
N ASP A 17 -10.92 -7.37 -23.75
CA ASP A 17 -9.74 -8.11 -23.31
C ASP A 17 -8.83 -7.32 -22.34
N GLU A 18 -9.13 -6.04 -22.15
CA GLU A 18 -8.46 -5.09 -21.26
C GLU A 18 -9.34 -4.56 -20.10
N THR A 19 -10.61 -4.95 -20.01
CA THR A 19 -11.52 -4.53 -18.93
C THR A 19 -11.12 -5.05 -17.54
N HIS A 20 -10.55 -6.26 -17.47
CA HIS A 20 -10.27 -6.94 -16.20
C HIS A 20 -8.79 -6.87 -15.80
N LEU A 21 -8.46 -6.00 -14.84
CA LEU A 21 -7.08 -5.76 -14.40
C LEU A 21 -6.35 -7.06 -14.01
N VAL A 22 -6.99 -7.93 -13.22
CA VAL A 22 -6.36 -9.17 -12.73
C VAL A 22 -5.92 -10.07 -13.88
N THR A 23 -6.74 -10.19 -14.92
CA THR A 23 -6.44 -11.01 -16.10
C THR A 23 -5.23 -10.47 -16.85
N ILE A 24 -5.23 -9.16 -17.11
CA ILE A 24 -4.20 -8.48 -17.90
C ILE A 24 -2.89 -8.40 -17.11
N PHE A 25 -2.96 -8.13 -15.81
CA PHE A 25 -1.79 -8.09 -14.93
C PHE A 25 -1.04 -9.41 -14.96
N ARG A 26 -1.76 -10.54 -14.84
CA ARG A 26 -1.17 -11.89 -14.92
C ARG A 26 -0.55 -12.17 -16.29
N ARG A 27 -1.19 -11.73 -17.38
CA ARG A 27 -0.65 -11.84 -18.75
C ARG A 27 0.64 -11.04 -18.91
N ASN A 28 0.65 -9.79 -18.45
CA ASN A 28 1.81 -8.90 -18.59
C ASN A 28 2.98 -9.29 -17.69
N MET A 29 2.76 -9.81 -16.48
CA MET A 29 3.84 -10.26 -15.59
C MET A 29 4.72 -11.37 -16.18
N LEU A 30 4.25 -12.12 -17.18
CA LEU A 30 5.05 -13.16 -17.84
C LEU A 30 6.13 -12.59 -18.76
N ASP A 31 5.99 -11.33 -19.16
CA ASP A 31 6.88 -10.64 -20.09
C ASP A 31 7.40 -9.37 -19.41
N LYS A 32 8.70 -9.36 -19.08
CA LYS A 32 9.31 -8.25 -18.33
C LYS A 32 9.16 -6.90 -19.02
N GLU A 33 9.21 -6.86 -20.35
CA GLU A 33 9.11 -5.61 -21.10
C GLU A 33 7.66 -5.10 -21.12
N LYS A 34 6.69 -6.00 -21.32
CA LYS A 34 5.28 -5.64 -21.25
C LYS A 34 4.88 -5.22 -19.84
N PHE A 35 5.35 -5.93 -18.82
CA PHE A 35 5.13 -5.56 -17.43
C PHE A 35 5.69 -4.16 -17.14
N ARG A 36 6.89 -3.84 -17.62
CA ARG A 36 7.48 -2.51 -17.42
C ARG A 36 6.64 -1.37 -18.00
N LYS A 37 6.00 -1.58 -19.14
CA LYS A 37 5.09 -0.61 -19.76
C LYS A 37 3.71 -0.57 -19.09
N PHE A 38 3.37 -1.61 -18.32
CA PHE A 38 2.09 -1.76 -17.67
C PHE A 38 2.04 -1.16 -16.26
N VAL A 39 3.21 -1.05 -15.62
CA VAL A 39 3.40 -0.34 -14.34
C VAL A 39 3.06 1.14 -14.53
N ASP A 40 2.52 1.76 -13.47
CA ASP A 40 2.16 3.16 -13.44
C ASP A 40 3.38 4.03 -13.80
N PRO A 41 3.32 4.83 -14.88
CA PRO A 41 4.44 5.66 -15.32
C PRO A 41 4.77 6.80 -14.35
N THR A 42 3.88 7.12 -13.39
CA THR A 42 4.14 8.13 -12.36
C THR A 42 5.04 7.61 -11.24
N LEU A 43 5.25 6.28 -11.15
CA LEU A 43 6.18 5.69 -10.20
C LEU A 43 7.63 5.90 -10.67
N VAL A 44 8.33 6.84 -10.03
CA VAL A 44 9.77 7.06 -10.23
C VAL A 44 10.54 6.01 -9.44
N LEU A 45 10.95 4.92 -10.10
CA LEU A 45 11.54 3.76 -9.45
C LEU A 45 13.05 3.67 -9.74
N SER A 46 13.84 3.63 -8.66
CA SER A 46 15.25 3.19 -8.73
C SER A 46 15.34 1.70 -9.07
N THR A 47 16.54 1.21 -9.40
CA THR A 47 16.77 -0.23 -9.63
C THR A 47 16.39 -1.08 -8.42
N GLU A 48 16.65 -0.59 -7.20
CA GLU A 48 16.30 -1.27 -5.96
C GLU A 48 14.77 -1.28 -5.75
N SER A 49 14.13 -0.12 -5.87
CA SER A 49 12.67 0.01 -5.77
C SER A 49 11.94 -0.81 -6.83
N TRP A 50 12.54 -0.97 -8.01
CA TRP A 50 12.03 -1.85 -9.06
C TRP A 50 12.00 -3.32 -8.63
N ASN A 51 13.04 -3.80 -7.95
CA ASN A 51 13.06 -5.17 -7.43
C ASN A 51 11.99 -5.36 -6.34
N SER A 52 11.85 -4.40 -5.43
CA SER A 52 10.78 -4.40 -4.43
C SER A 52 9.39 -4.41 -5.08
N LEU A 53 9.18 -3.63 -6.15
CA LEU A 53 7.93 -3.64 -6.92
C LEU A 53 7.66 -5.00 -7.55
N LEU A 54 8.68 -5.67 -8.10
CA LEU A 54 8.54 -7.02 -8.65
C LEU A 54 8.14 -8.04 -7.58
N GLU A 55 8.70 -7.95 -6.38
CA GLU A 55 8.32 -8.80 -5.24
C GLU A 55 6.86 -8.59 -4.83
N VAL A 56 6.41 -7.34 -4.69
CA VAL A 56 5.01 -7.01 -4.39
C VAL A 56 4.07 -7.49 -5.52
N SER A 57 4.53 -7.37 -6.77
CA SER A 57 3.77 -7.80 -7.95
C SER A 57 3.59 -9.32 -7.99
N ASP A 58 4.66 -10.06 -7.69
CA ASP A 58 4.60 -11.52 -7.59
C ASP A 58 3.71 -11.97 -6.42
N LEU A 59 3.79 -11.30 -5.26
CA LEU A 59 2.87 -11.56 -4.15
C LEU A 59 1.41 -11.32 -4.57
N ALA A 60 1.11 -10.18 -5.21
CA ALA A 60 -0.24 -9.88 -5.69
C ALA A 60 -0.79 -10.94 -6.67
N ARG A 61 0.08 -11.48 -7.55
CA ARG A 61 -0.26 -12.58 -8.46
C ARG A 61 -0.64 -13.86 -7.71
N HIS A 62 0.04 -14.19 -6.62
CA HIS A 62 -0.28 -15.35 -5.78
C HIS A 62 -1.56 -15.14 -4.96
N CYS A 63 -1.73 -13.97 -4.34
CA CYS A 63 -2.95 -13.62 -3.58
C CYS A 63 -4.22 -13.73 -4.42
N THR A 64 -4.11 -13.48 -5.72
CA THR A 64 -5.24 -13.53 -6.68
C THR A 64 -5.28 -14.85 -7.46
N ALA A 65 -4.62 -15.92 -7.00
CA ALA A 65 -4.66 -17.22 -7.66
C ALA A 65 -6.11 -17.70 -7.87
N ARG A 66 -6.37 -18.32 -9.04
CA ARG A 66 -7.72 -18.83 -9.37
C ARG A 66 -8.17 -19.86 -8.34
N GLU A 67 -7.29 -20.80 -8.05
CA GLU A 67 -7.51 -21.84 -7.05
C GLU A 67 -7.22 -21.30 -5.64
N PRO A 68 -8.16 -21.39 -4.67
CA PRO A 68 -7.95 -20.93 -3.31
C PRO A 68 -6.75 -21.57 -2.61
N SER A 69 -6.47 -22.86 -2.88
CA SER A 69 -5.34 -23.58 -2.27
C SER A 69 -3.96 -23.06 -2.70
N GLN A 70 -3.89 -22.24 -3.75
CA GLN A 70 -2.65 -21.62 -4.23
C GLN A 70 -2.45 -20.20 -3.67
N ARG A 71 -3.44 -19.69 -2.91
CA ARG A 71 -3.34 -18.37 -2.30
C ARG A 71 -2.56 -18.48 -0.99
N PRO A 72 -1.58 -17.60 -0.74
CA PRO A 72 -0.88 -17.57 0.53
C PRO A 72 -1.82 -17.15 1.65
N ASP A 73 -1.58 -17.66 2.85
CA ASP A 73 -2.22 -17.17 4.07
C ASP A 73 -1.86 -15.70 4.30
N THR A 74 -2.78 -14.92 4.86
CA THR A 74 -2.56 -13.49 5.12
C THR A 74 -1.29 -13.23 5.96
N CYS A 75 -0.97 -14.11 6.91
CA CYS A 75 0.27 -14.03 7.69
C CYS A 75 1.52 -14.06 6.79
N HIS A 76 1.53 -14.93 5.77
CA HIS A 76 2.62 -14.99 4.80
C HIS A 76 2.71 -13.70 3.96
N CYS A 77 1.56 -13.14 3.55
CA CYS A 77 1.51 -11.87 2.83
C CYS A 77 2.11 -10.73 3.67
N VAL A 78 1.71 -10.61 4.93
CA VAL A 78 2.19 -9.57 5.85
C VAL A 78 3.69 -9.70 6.04
N ASN A 79 4.19 -10.90 6.36
CA ASN A 79 5.62 -11.12 6.58
C ASN A 79 6.47 -10.74 5.35
N ARG A 80 5.99 -11.04 4.14
CA ARG A 80 6.69 -10.69 2.89
C ARG A 80 6.65 -9.19 2.59
N LEU A 81 5.59 -8.49 2.99
CA LEU A 81 5.51 -7.04 2.86
C LEU A 81 6.35 -6.31 3.93
N SER A 82 6.35 -6.79 5.17
CA SER A 82 7.13 -6.19 6.27
C SER A 82 8.61 -6.09 5.94
N SER A 83 9.21 -7.15 5.38
CA SER A 83 10.62 -7.13 5.01
C SER A 83 10.98 -6.06 3.96
N LEU A 84 10.03 -5.67 3.10
CA LEU A 84 10.23 -4.61 2.12
C LEU A 84 10.08 -3.22 2.76
N VAL A 85 9.19 -3.08 3.73
CA VAL A 85 8.98 -1.82 4.47
C VAL A 85 10.20 -1.50 5.34
N ASP A 86 10.82 -2.50 5.96
CA ASP A 86 12.03 -2.31 6.79
C ASP A 86 13.22 -1.75 5.99
N GLN A 87 13.27 -2.02 4.68
CA GLN A 87 14.29 -1.51 3.76
C GLN A 87 13.94 -0.15 3.16
N TRP A 88 12.67 0.25 3.23
CA TRP A 88 12.20 1.49 2.61
C TRP A 88 12.69 2.71 3.37
N LYS A 89 13.18 3.70 2.62
CA LYS A 89 13.55 5.02 3.13
C LYS A 89 12.74 6.07 2.38
N PRO A 90 12.16 7.07 3.08
CA PRO A 90 11.53 8.20 2.41
C PRO A 90 12.59 8.88 1.53
N THR A 91 12.22 9.18 0.29
CA THR A 91 13.09 9.97 -0.59
C THR A 91 13.03 11.42 -0.11
N ASN A 92 14.17 12.02 0.22
CA ASN A 92 14.25 13.47 0.41
C ASN A 92 13.79 14.08 -0.91
N VAL A 93 12.61 14.69 -0.91
CA VAL A 93 12.18 15.54 -2.02
C VAL A 93 13.18 16.69 -2.02
N ASP A 94 13.89 16.88 -3.13
CA ASP A 94 15.00 17.83 -3.22
C ASP A 94 14.66 19.17 -2.54
N GLU A 95 15.50 19.53 -1.58
CA GLU A 95 15.48 20.76 -0.80
C GLU A 95 15.82 21.95 -1.69
N ASP A 96 14.89 22.37 -2.55
CA ASP A 96 14.91 23.70 -3.16
C ASP A 96 13.53 24.34 -2.88
N ASP A 97 13.50 25.27 -1.92
CA ASP A 97 12.37 26.10 -1.45
C ASP A 97 11.42 25.55 -0.35
N ASP A 98 11.94 25.05 0.77
CA ASP A 98 11.38 25.37 2.12
C ASP A 98 12.37 24.94 3.20
N GLU A 99 12.80 25.86 4.08
CA GLU A 99 13.51 25.53 5.33
C GLU A 99 12.53 24.88 6.34
N GLY A 100 11.94 23.74 5.96
CA GLY A 100 11.07 22.92 6.79
C GLY A 100 11.82 21.69 7.26
N GLU A 101 12.12 21.63 8.56
CA GLU A 101 12.81 20.53 9.25
C GLU A 101 12.41 19.15 8.70
N THR A 102 13.37 18.45 8.09
CA THR A 102 13.21 17.04 7.72
C THR A 102 13.12 16.23 9.02
N SER A 103 11.91 15.82 9.39
CA SER A 103 11.72 14.91 10.53
C SER A 103 12.33 13.55 10.18
N GLU A 104 13.59 13.34 10.56
CA GLU A 104 14.43 12.14 10.40
C GLU A 104 13.86 10.83 11.01
N MET A 105 12.63 10.82 11.50
CA MET A 105 12.07 9.66 12.21
C MET A 105 11.58 8.59 11.23
N GLY A 106 12.11 7.37 11.38
CA GLY A 106 11.64 6.19 10.66
C GLY A 106 10.19 5.83 11.01
N LEU A 107 9.52 5.13 10.09
CA LEU A 107 8.09 4.73 10.22
C LEU A 107 7.75 4.10 11.58
N HIS A 108 8.61 3.23 12.10
CA HIS A 108 8.40 2.60 13.41
C HIS A 108 8.30 3.62 14.54
N GLN A 109 9.15 4.64 14.52
CA GLN A 109 9.20 5.68 15.53
C GLN A 109 8.01 6.65 15.42
N GLN A 110 7.62 6.99 14.18
CA GLN A 110 6.38 7.75 13.94
C GLN A 110 5.14 7.01 14.44
N LEU A 111 5.10 5.68 14.30
CA LEU A 111 3.98 4.87 14.76
C LEU A 111 3.84 4.87 16.29
N GLU A 112 4.97 4.87 17.02
CA GLU A 112 4.98 4.97 18.49
C GLU A 112 4.55 6.36 18.96
N GLN A 113 4.96 7.42 18.25
CA GLN A 113 4.52 8.79 18.53
C GLN A 113 3.00 8.92 18.39
N TRP A 114 2.42 8.49 17.25
CA TRP A 114 0.98 8.56 17.04
C TRP A 114 0.17 7.74 18.04
N ARG A 115 0.72 6.60 18.50
CA ARG A 115 0.10 5.82 19.57
C ARG A 115 0.10 6.56 20.91
N SER A 116 1.15 7.34 21.17
CA SER A 116 1.30 8.10 22.42
C SER A 116 0.43 9.36 22.42
N ASP A 117 0.21 9.95 21.24
CA ASP A 117 -0.60 11.17 21.08
C ASP A 117 -2.11 10.91 21.31
N ASP A 118 -2.61 9.69 21.01
CA ASP A 118 -4.01 9.28 21.24
C ASP A 118 -4.40 9.24 22.73
N PHE A 119 -3.44 9.22 23.66
CA PHE A 119 -3.68 9.19 25.11
C PHE A 119 -3.84 10.58 25.75
N THR A 120 -3.78 11.67 24.97
CA THR A 120 -3.87 13.05 25.49
C THR A 120 -5.24 13.71 25.36
N ILE A 121 -6.29 12.95 25.02
CA ILE A 121 -7.67 13.43 25.16
C ILE A 121 -7.95 13.66 26.65
N SER A 122 -7.90 14.91 27.06
CA SER A 122 -8.30 15.38 28.38
C SER A 122 -9.79 15.09 28.58
N ASP A 123 -10.09 14.08 29.40
CA ASP A 123 -11.43 13.74 29.91
C ASP A 123 -12.00 14.88 30.78
N SER A 124 -12.38 15.98 30.14
CA SER A 124 -13.07 17.10 30.78
C SER A 124 -14.36 17.48 30.06
N ASP A 125 -15.18 16.48 29.72
CA ASP A 125 -16.60 16.73 29.47
C ASP A 125 -17.47 15.89 30.40
N THR A 126 -17.96 16.57 31.43
CA THR A 126 -18.92 16.08 32.41
C THR A 126 -20.28 15.88 31.73
N PHE A 127 -20.58 14.65 31.30
CA PHE A 127 -21.93 14.30 30.84
C PHE A 127 -22.87 14.23 32.05
N SER A 128 -23.73 15.24 32.18
CA SER A 128 -24.76 15.30 33.20
C SER A 128 -25.76 14.16 33.03
N SER A 129 -25.82 13.29 34.04
CA SER A 129 -26.75 12.16 34.13
C SER A 129 -28.22 12.62 34.10
N PHE A 130 -28.89 12.48 32.95
CA PHE A 130 -30.35 12.45 32.90
C PHE A 130 -30.83 11.02 33.11
N ASN A 131 -31.31 10.78 34.33
CA ASN A 131 -31.95 9.55 34.76
C ASN A 131 -33.37 9.49 34.17
N MET A 132 -33.73 8.43 33.45
CA MET A 132 -35.14 8.10 33.18
C MET A 132 -35.44 6.65 33.58
N PRO A 133 -36.55 6.40 34.30
CA PRO A 133 -36.89 5.08 34.81
C PRO A 133 -37.48 4.20 33.70
N ARG A 134 -36.98 2.97 33.61
CA ARG A 134 -37.55 1.90 32.77
C ARG A 134 -38.95 1.52 33.27
N ARG A 135 -39.90 1.41 32.34
CA ARG A 135 -41.07 0.52 32.43
C ARG A 135 -40.93 -0.56 31.37
#